data_AF-A0A7U8C742-F1
#
_entry.id   AF-A0A7U8C742-F1
#
_cell.length_a   1.000
_cell.length_b   1.000
_cell.length_c   1.000
_cell.angle_alpha   90.00
_cell.angle_beta   90.00
_cell.angle_gamma   90.00
#
_symmetry.space_group_name_H-M   'P 1'
#
loop_
_entity.id
_entity.type
_entity.pdbx_description
1 polymer ?
#
loop_
_entity_poly.entity_id
_entity_poly.type
_entity_poly.pdbx_seq_one_letter_code
_entity_poly.pdbx_strand_id
1 'polypeptide(L)'
;MFCCIARGEEAAECVYQDEYRVAFKDRAPKAPVHLLVIPCQHIRNLNDLREAGAALVAHLVLKSRKLRRELASLMVSVLLPIQV
;
A
#
# COMPACT_ATOMS: atom_id res chain seq x y z
N MET A 1 11.06 6.51 -4.46
CA MET A 1 9.78 6.62 -5.19
C MET A 1 8.57 6.47 -4.27
N PHE A 2 8.27 5.29 -3.71
CA PHE A 2 7.07 5.10 -2.87
C PHE A 2 6.99 6.00 -1.63
N CYS A 3 8.12 6.36 -1.01
CA CYS A 3 8.15 7.32 0.10
C CYS A 3 7.68 8.72 -0.31
N CYS A 4 8.00 9.16 -1.53
CA CYS A 4 7.55 10.45 -2.05
C CYS A 4 6.04 10.44 -2.28
N ILE A 5 5.49 9.32 -2.77
CA ILE A 5 4.03 9.11 -2.88
C ILE A 5 3.38 9.15 -1.49
N ALA A 6 3.96 8.46 -0.50
CA ALA A 6 3.44 8.48 0.87
C ALA A 6 3.46 9.90 1.50
N ARG A 7 4.39 10.75 1.07
CA ARG A 7 4.51 12.16 1.49
C ARG A 7 3.69 13.14 0.64
N GLY A 8 3.07 12.67 -0.45
CA GLY A 8 2.36 13.54 -1.39
C GLY A 8 3.28 14.41 -2.28
N GLU A 9 4.57 14.10 -2.33
CA GLU A 9 5.57 14.81 -3.15
C GLU A 9 5.51 14.40 -4.64
N GLU A 10 4.92 13.24 -4.93
CA GLU A 10 4.76 12.68 -6.28
C GLU A 10 3.30 12.49 -6.63
N ALA A 11 2.94 12.77 -7.88
CA ALA A 11 1.57 12.65 -8.36
C ALA A 11 1.17 11.17 -8.47
N ALA A 12 0.34 10.70 -7.54
CA ALA A 12 -0.32 9.41 -7.59
C ALA A 12 -1.82 9.58 -7.38
N GLU A 13 -2.63 8.78 -8.08
CA GLU A 13 -4.08 8.79 -7.89
C GLU A 13 -4.43 8.08 -6.57
N CYS A 14 -4.33 8.85 -5.48
CA CYS A 14 -4.55 8.38 -4.12
C CYS A 14 -6.04 8.12 -3.90
N VAL A 15 -6.37 6.88 -3.53
CA VAL A 15 -7.73 6.44 -3.23
C VAL A 15 -8.00 6.50 -1.72
N TYR A 16 -6.94 6.38 -0.91
CA TYR A 16 -7.03 6.44 0.54
C TYR A 16 -5.68 6.77 1.16
N GLN A 17 -5.66 7.62 2.19
CA GLN A 17 -4.46 7.93 2.97
C GLN A 17 -4.84 8.10 4.44
N ASP A 18 -4.04 7.52 5.33
CA ASP A 18 -4.10 7.74 6.77
C ASP A 18 -2.67 7.93 7.33
N GLU A 19 -2.55 8.06 8.65
CA GLU A 19 -1.27 8.23 9.35
C GLU A 19 -0.27 7.08 9.09
N TYR A 20 -0.76 5.87 8.84
CA TYR A 20 0.05 4.65 8.77
C TYR A 20 0.29 4.17 7.34
N ARG A 21 -0.55 4.54 6.37
CA ARG A 21 -0.48 4.02 5.00
C ARG A 21 -1.14 4.90 3.95
N VAL A 22 -0.80 4.59 2.70
CA VAL A 22 -1.41 5.16 1.51
C VAL A 22 -1.83 4.04 0.57
N ALA A 23 -3.01 4.18 -0.03
CA ALA A 23 -3.50 3.34 -1.12
C ALA A 23 -3.71 4.21 -2.37
N PHE A 24 -3.09 3.83 -3.48
CA PHE A 24 -3.14 4.57 -4.73
C PHE A 24 -3.23 3.63 -5.93
N LYS A 25 -3.70 4.13 -7.08
CA LYS A 25 -3.73 3.34 -8.31
C LYS A 25 -2.33 3.15 -8.87
N ASP A 26 -2.05 1.92 -9.33
CA ASP A 26 -0.81 1.64 -10.03
C ASP A 26 -0.78 2.38 -11.38
N ARG A 27 0.38 2.95 -11.73
CA ARG A 27 0.62 3.60 -13.02
C ARG A 27 0.71 2.58 -14.17
N ALA A 28 1.13 1.35 -13.88
CA ALA A 28 1.23 0.25 -14.84
C ALA A 28 0.36 -0.94 -14.39
N PRO A 29 -0.97 -0.79 -14.40
CA PRO A 29 -1.88 -1.79 -13.85
C PRO A 29 -1.82 -3.10 -14.64
N LYS A 30 -1.70 -4.23 -13.93
CA LYS A 30 -1.77 -5.59 -14.51
C LYS A 30 -3.19 -6.19 -14.53
N ALA A 31 -4.16 -5.42 -14.06
CA ALA A 31 -5.57 -5.79 -13.98
C ALA A 31 -6.43 -4.54 -14.19
N PRO A 32 -7.73 -4.67 -14.56
CA PRO A 32 -8.63 -3.54 -14.78
C PRO A 32 -8.66 -2.55 -13.61
N VAL A 33 -8.51 -3.08 -12.39
CA VAL A 33 -8.20 -2.24 -11.23
C VAL A 33 -7.10 -2.87 -10.39
N HIS A 34 -6.01 -2.11 -10.24
CA HIS A 34 -4.83 -2.48 -9.47
C HIS A 34 -4.48 -1.35 -8.49
N LEU A 35 -4.71 -1.62 -7.20
CA LEU A 35 -4.35 -0.69 -6.12
C LEU A 35 -3.14 -1.20 -5.37
N LEU A 36 -2.22 -0.28 -5.07
CA LEU A 36 -1.07 -0.52 -4.22
C LEU A 36 -1.31 0.11 -2.85
N VAL A 37 -1.18 -0.69 -1.80
CA VAL A 37 -1.27 -0.22 -0.41
C VAL A 37 0.10 -0.30 0.25
N ILE A 38 0.70 0.85 0.55
CA ILE A 38 2.04 0.98 1.10
C ILE A 38 2.00 1.59 2.51
N PRO A 39 2.90 1.20 3.44
CA PRO A 39 3.06 1.91 4.70
C PRO A 39 3.68 3.30 4.50
N CYS A 40 3.30 4.26 5.34
CA CYS A 40 3.97 5.56 5.46
C CYS A 40 5.37 5.40 6.07
N GLN A 41 5.53 4.41 6.95
CA GLN A 41 6.84 4.02 7.47
C GLN A 41 7.67 3.32 6.37
N HIS A 42 8.90 3.78 6.17
CA HIS A 42 9.81 3.15 5.23
C HIS A 42 10.32 1.81 5.78
N ILE A 43 10.04 0.74 5.06
CA ILE A 43 10.57 -0.61 5.29
C ILE A 43 11.13 -1.06 3.94
N ARG A 44 12.41 -1.40 3.87
CA ARG A 44 13.09 -1.67 2.59
C ARG A 44 12.58 -2.92 1.87
N ASN A 45 12.28 -3.97 2.63
CA ASN A 45 11.75 -5.24 2.13
C ASN A 45 11.20 -6.07 3.32
N LEU A 46 10.62 -7.23 3.03
CA LEU A 46 10.07 -8.14 4.04
C LEU A 46 11.13 -8.66 5.04
N ASN A 47 12.39 -8.80 4.65
CA ASN A 47 13.46 -9.29 5.53
C ASN A 47 13.88 -8.23 6.56
N ASP A 48 13.66 -6.95 6.26
CA ASP A 48 13.90 -5.85 7.19
C ASP A 48 12.73 -5.61 8.16
N LEU A 49 11.67 -6.43 8.07
CA LEU A 49 10.55 -6.38 8.99
C LEU A 49 10.93 -7.00 10.34
N ARG A 50 10.89 -6.19 11.40
CA ARG A 50 11.05 -6.65 12.79
C ARG A 50 9.71 -7.02 13.40
N GLU A 51 9.72 -7.76 14.50
CA GLU A 51 8.49 -8.13 15.23
C GLU A 51 7.63 -6.92 15.60
N ALA A 52 8.25 -5.78 15.97
CA ALA A 52 7.55 -4.52 16.23
C ALA A 52 6.73 -4.01 15.03
N GLY A 53 7.08 -4.42 13.80
CA GLY A 53 6.35 -4.09 12.57
C GLY A 53 5.22 -5.05 12.23
N ALA A 54 5.02 -6.15 12.98
CA ALA A 54 3.97 -7.14 12.69
C ALA A 54 2.56 -6.52 12.75
N ALA A 55 2.32 -5.63 13.71
CA ALA A 55 1.06 -4.90 13.82
C ALA A 55 0.79 -4.04 12.57
N LEU A 56 1.81 -3.35 12.06
CA LEU A 56 1.69 -2.53 10.84
C LEU A 56 1.28 -3.39 9.63
N VAL A 57 1.90 -4.56 9.45
CA VAL A 57 1.54 -5.49 8.37
C VAL A 57 0.10 -5.98 8.53
N ALA A 58 -0.30 -6.37 9.74
CA ALA A 58 -1.69 -6.76 10.02
C ALA A 58 -2.67 -5.65 9.66
N HIS A 59 -2.37 -4.39 10.04
CA HIS A 59 -3.19 -3.24 9.68
C HIS A 59 -3.31 -3.07 8.16
N LEU A 60 -2.20 -3.13 7.42
CA LEU A 60 -2.19 -3.02 5.95
C LEU A 60 -3.09 -4.10 5.32
N VAL A 61 -2.93 -5.36 5.71
CA VAL A 61 -3.70 -6.49 5.16
C VAL A 61 -5.20 -6.34 5.45
N LEU A 62 -5.56 -6.01 6.70
CA LEU A 62 -6.97 -5.87 7.09
C LEU A 62 -7.67 -4.74 6.34
N LYS A 63 -6.98 -3.61 6.11
CA LYS A 63 -7.56 -2.52 5.32
C LYS A 63 -7.62 -2.84 3.84
N SER A 64 -6.63 -3.51 3.28
CA SER A 64 -6.69 -3.99 1.90
C SER A 64 -7.91 -4.87 1.66
N ARG A 65 -8.24 -5.74 2.63
CA ARG A 65 -9.48 -6.53 2.62
C ARG A 65 -10.74 -5.65 2.69
N LYS A 66 -10.73 -4.57 3.48
CA LYS A 66 -11.85 -3.61 3.55
C LYS A 66 -12.03 -2.84 2.24
N LEU A 67 -10.95 -2.28 1.69
CA LEU A 67 -10.93 -1.59 0.41
C LEU A 67 -11.41 -2.49 -0.74
N ARG A 68 -10.98 -3.76 -0.75
CA ARG A 68 -11.45 -4.73 -1.74
C ARG A 68 -12.96 -4.92 -1.72
N ARG A 69 -13.57 -4.91 -0.53
CA ARG A 69 -15.04 -5.06 -0.36
C ARG A 69 -15.78 -3.79 -0.75
N GLU A 70 -15.29 -2.64 -0.29
CA GLU A 70 -15.89 -1.33 -0.58
C GLU A 70 -15.85 -1.02 -2.08
N LEU A 71 -14.81 -1.49 -2.76
CA LEU A 71 -14.61 -1.23 -4.18
C LEU A 71 -15.03 -2.43 -5.06
N ALA A 72 -15.54 -3.51 -4.45
CA ALA A 72 -16.20 -4.74 -4.94
C ALA A 72 -15.63 -5.49 -6.17
N SER A 73 -14.70 -4.91 -6.95
CA SER A 73 -14.24 -5.37 -8.26
C SER A 73 -12.72 -5.29 -8.43
N LEU A 74 -11.96 -4.99 -7.37
CA LEU A 74 -10.54 -4.67 -7.48
C LEU A 74 -9.61 -5.79 -7.02
N MET A 75 -8.50 -5.92 -7.73
CA MET A 75 -7.32 -6.61 -7.24
C MET A 75 -6.53 -5.63 -6.36
N VAL A 76 -6.60 -5.82 -5.04
CA VAL A 76 -5.80 -5.04 -4.09
C VAL A 76 -4.50 -5.79 -3.83
N SER A 77 -3.40 -5.26 -4.36
CA SER A 77 -2.06 -5.78 -4.12
C SER A 77 -1.49 -5.07 -2.90
N VAL A 78 -1.24 -5.83 -1.84
CA VAL A 78 -0.53 -5.33 -0.66
C VAL A 78 0.95 -5.36 -0.98
N LEU A 79 1.48 -4.25 -1.46
CA LEU A 79 2.91 -4.06 -1.60
C LEU A 79 3.40 -3.38 -0.33
N LEU A 80 4.03 -4.17 0.54
CA LEU A 80 5.13 -3.61 1.32
C LEU A 80 6.14 -3.05 0.30
N PRO A 81 6.99 -2.06 0.63
CA PRO A 81 8.01 -1.61 -0.30
C PRO A 81 8.93 -2.81 -0.53
N ILE A 82 8.65 -3.55 -1.59
CA ILE A 82 9.32 -4.77 -1.99
C ILE A 82 10.01 -4.34 -3.27
N GLN A 83 11.23 -3.85 -3.14
CA GLN A 83 12.17 -3.96 -4.23
C GLN A 83 12.76 -5.36 -4.08
N VAL A 84 12.34 -6.28 -4.97
CA VAL A 84 13.10 -7.50 -5.25
C VAL A 84 14.40 -7.09 -5.93
#